data_AF-U6EE05-F1
#
_entry.id   AF-U6EE05-F1
#
_cell.length_a   1.000
_cell.length_b   1.000
_cell.length_c   1.000
_cell.angle_alpha   90.00
_cell.angle_beta   90.00
_cell.angle_gamma   90.00
#
_symmetry.space_group_name_H-M   'P 1'
#
loop_
_entity.id
_entity.type
_entity.pdbx_description
1 polymer ?
#
loop_
_entity_poly.entity_id
_entity_poly.type
_entity_poly.pdbx_seq_one_letter_code
_entity_poly.pdbx_strand_id
1 'polypeptide(L)'
;MIDTNKNFIFNMEELKLAQFPLDELFSLQVNHNNVKYEFLVRFSSINKNLICFGSGSYDPKRENISPPIYRRHSWQKEFEESVIYYNDPTLYNDPNLTLGWGVGKNEEWYLPVIADIIRILAKKEWY
;
A
#
# COMPACT_ATOMS: atom_id res chain seq x y z
N MET A 1 -0.25 16.55 3.48
CA MET A 1 0.13 15.37 4.27
C MET A 1 -1.05 14.44 4.31
N ILE A 2 -0.83 13.14 4.18
CA ILE A 2 -1.92 12.16 4.34
C ILE A 2 -2.21 12.07 5.83
N ASP A 3 -3.40 12.49 6.23
CA ASP A 3 -3.82 12.47 7.62
C ASP A 3 -4.50 11.12 7.91
N THR A 4 -3.68 10.12 8.28
CA THR A 4 -4.19 8.87 8.85
C THR A 4 -3.99 8.89 10.36
N ASN A 5 -5.10 8.87 11.11
CA ASN A 5 -5.06 8.77 12.58
C ASN A 5 -4.68 7.36 13.08
N LYS A 6 -4.57 6.37 12.19
CA LYS A 6 -4.29 4.97 12.50
C LYS A 6 -3.18 4.44 11.59
N ASN A 7 -2.13 3.91 12.23
CA ASN A 7 -0.97 3.34 11.57
C ASN A 7 -0.72 1.94 12.11
N PHE A 8 -0.68 0.95 11.23
CA PHE A 8 -0.45 -0.45 11.56
C PHE A 8 0.90 -0.91 10.99
N ILE A 9 1.66 -1.65 11.78
CA ILE A 9 2.94 -2.22 11.37
C ILE A 9 2.92 -3.70 11.74
N PHE A 10 3.07 -4.57 10.72
CA PHE A 10 3.00 -6.02 10.88
C PHE A 10 4.09 -6.71 10.07
N ASN A 11 4.38 -7.96 10.39
CA ASN A 11 4.98 -8.92 9.46
C ASN A 11 3.89 -9.74 8.72
N MET A 12 4.30 -10.64 7.82
CA MET A 12 3.35 -11.45 7.03
C MET A 12 2.45 -12.36 7.88
N GLU A 13 2.92 -12.90 9.00
CA GLU A 13 2.11 -13.77 9.87
C GLU A 13 1.15 -12.96 10.73
N GLU A 14 1.61 -11.84 11.29
CA GLU A 14 0.77 -10.90 12.03
C GLU A 14 -0.34 -10.34 11.13
N LEU A 15 -0.02 -10.02 9.87
CA LEU A 15 -1.00 -9.54 8.88
C LEU A 15 -2.15 -10.54 8.68
N LYS A 16 -1.86 -11.85 8.65
CA LYS A 16 -2.89 -12.90 8.50
C LYS A 16 -3.86 -12.95 9.67
N LEU A 17 -3.45 -12.49 10.86
CA LEU A 17 -4.27 -12.47 12.07
C LEU A 17 -4.89 -11.10 12.37
N ALA A 18 -4.35 -10.02 11.77
CA ALA A 18 -4.78 -8.66 12.02
C ALA A 18 -6.26 -8.41 11.66
N GLN A 19 -6.90 -7.53 12.43
CA GLN A 19 -8.19 -6.94 12.13
C GLN A 19 -8.00 -5.45 11.84
N PHE A 20 -8.87 -4.90 11.00
CA PHE A 20 -8.76 -3.52 10.55
C PHE A 20 -10.10 -2.79 10.72
N PRO A 21 -10.07 -1.46 10.94
CA PRO A 21 -11.29 -0.69 10.97
C PRO A 21 -11.98 -0.68 9.59
N LEU A 22 -13.31 -0.60 9.63
CA LEU A 22 -14.14 -0.35 8.45
C LEU A 22 -14.39 1.15 8.29
N ASP A 23 -14.60 1.57 7.05
CA ASP A 23 -14.99 2.92 6.59
C ASP A 23 -14.03 4.06 6.99
N GLU A 24 -12.85 3.70 7.47
CA GLU A 24 -11.79 4.64 7.84
C GLU A 24 -10.53 4.38 7.03
N LEU A 25 -9.87 5.46 6.59
CA LEU A 25 -8.57 5.38 5.93
C LEU A 25 -7.48 5.20 6.98
N PHE A 26 -6.63 4.19 6.82
CA PHE A 26 -5.49 3.92 7.69
C PHE A 26 -4.23 3.60 6.87
N SER A 27 -3.07 3.77 7.50
CA SER A 27 -1.79 3.34 6.92
C SER A 27 -1.41 1.96 7.43
N LEU A 28 -0.82 1.16 6.54
CA LEU A 28 -0.35 -0.18 6.83
C LEU A 28 1.07 -0.34 6.29
N GLN A 29 1.98 -0.78 7.14
CA GLN A 29 3.32 -1.24 6.77
C GLN A 29 3.41 -2.73 7.05
N VAL A 30 3.86 -3.48 6.04
CA VAL A 30 4.20 -4.89 6.16
C VAL A 30 5.69 -5.05 5.99
N ASN A 31 6.36 -5.61 7.00
CA ASN A 31 7.79 -5.89 6.99
C ASN A 31 8.03 -7.33 6.54
N HIS A 32 8.80 -7.52 5.47
CA HIS A 32 9.17 -8.83 4.95
C HIS A 32 10.59 -8.75 4.36
N ASN A 33 11.47 -9.69 4.72
CA ASN A 33 12.87 -9.76 4.24
C ASN A 33 13.65 -8.42 4.31
N ASN A 34 13.51 -7.67 5.40
CA ASN A 34 14.13 -6.34 5.58
C ASN A 34 13.67 -5.27 4.57
N VAL A 35 12.55 -5.50 3.87
CA VAL A 35 11.88 -4.53 3.02
C VAL A 35 10.57 -4.11 3.68
N LYS A 36 10.28 -2.80 3.64
CA LYS A 36 9.02 -2.22 4.09
C LYS A 36 8.07 -2.09 2.90
N TYR A 37 6.91 -2.70 3.00
CA TYR A 37 5.83 -2.60 2.02
C TYR A 37 4.73 -1.72 2.61
N GLU A 38 4.52 -0.55 2.04
CA GLU A 38 3.65 0.48 2.63
C GLU A 38 2.39 0.69 1.78
N PHE A 39 1.26 0.77 2.47
CA PHE A 39 -0.08 0.84 1.91
C PHE A 39 -0.91 1.93 2.61
N LEU A 40 -1.84 2.52 1.86
CA LEU A 40 -3.03 3.17 2.40
C LEU A 40 -4.25 2.33 2.07
N VAL A 41 -5.10 2.12 3.06
CA VAL A 41 -6.22 1.20 2.95
C VAL A 41 -7.47 1.79 3.58
N ARG A 42 -8.61 1.59 2.94
CA ARG A 42 -9.94 1.77 3.54
C ARG A 42 -10.76 0.56 3.17
N PHE A 43 -11.29 -0.15 4.17
CA PHE A 43 -12.27 -1.22 3.93
C PHE A 43 -13.68 -0.65 3.98
N SER A 44 -14.57 -1.21 3.17
CA SER A 44 -15.98 -0.82 3.13
C SER A 44 -16.83 -1.78 3.94
N SER A 45 -17.70 -1.26 4.80
CA SER A 45 -18.71 -2.07 5.51
C SER A 45 -19.90 -2.46 4.63
N ILE A 46 -20.11 -1.75 3.51
CA ILE A 46 -21.30 -1.90 2.66
C ILE A 46 -21.03 -2.59 1.32
N ASN A 47 -19.77 -2.73 0.92
CA ASN A 47 -19.38 -3.27 -0.38
C ASN A 47 -18.18 -4.23 -0.24
N LYS A 48 -18.25 -5.38 -0.92
CA LYS A 48 -17.23 -6.45 -0.85
C LYS A 48 -16.16 -6.38 -1.93
N ASN A 49 -16.31 -5.50 -2.92
CA ASN A 49 -15.32 -5.33 -3.97
C ASN A 49 -14.12 -4.53 -3.46
N LEU A 50 -12.98 -4.75 -4.10
CA LEU A 50 -11.71 -4.10 -3.78
C LEU A 50 -11.08 -3.51 -5.04
N ILE A 51 -10.69 -2.24 -4.95
CA ILE A 51 -9.95 -1.53 -5.99
C ILE A 51 -8.51 -1.32 -5.52
N CYS A 52 -7.55 -1.73 -6.33
CA CYS A 52 -6.12 -1.56 -6.05
C CYS A 52 -5.48 -0.53 -6.98
N PHE A 53 -4.88 0.50 -6.41
CA PHE A 53 -4.17 1.55 -7.13
C PHE A 53 -2.66 1.37 -6.98
N GLY A 54 -2.01 1.08 -8.10
CA GLY A 54 -0.56 0.96 -8.15
C GLY A 54 0.18 2.29 -8.28
N SER A 55 1.49 2.19 -8.08
CA SER A 55 2.42 3.27 -8.30
C SER A 55 2.43 3.70 -9.78
N GLY A 56 2.54 5.00 -10.00
CA GLY A 56 2.80 5.59 -11.30
C GLY A 56 4.16 6.27 -11.30
N SER A 57 4.60 6.74 -12.47
CA SER A 57 5.81 7.57 -12.54
C SER A 57 5.65 8.85 -11.70
N TYR A 58 6.75 9.28 -11.12
CA TYR A 58 6.86 10.58 -10.45
C TYR A 58 8.20 11.21 -10.79
N ASP A 59 8.29 12.54 -10.68
CA ASP A 59 9.54 13.25 -10.81
C ASP A 59 9.99 13.73 -9.41
N PRO A 60 10.97 13.06 -8.77
CA PRO A 60 11.43 13.43 -7.42
C PRO A 60 11.90 14.88 -7.33
N LYS A 61 12.54 15.40 -8.39
CA LYS A 61 13.14 16.74 -8.42
C LYS A 61 12.08 17.81 -8.57
N ARG A 62 11.04 17.54 -9.36
CA ARG A 62 9.95 18.48 -9.60
C ARG A 62 8.92 18.46 -8.47
N GLU A 63 8.62 17.29 -7.94
CA GLU A 63 7.52 17.12 -6.98
C GLU A 63 7.98 17.34 -5.54
N ASN A 64 9.29 17.22 -5.24
CA ASN A 64 9.84 17.28 -3.88
C ASN A 64 9.11 16.31 -2.92
N ILE A 65 8.78 15.13 -3.44
CA ILE A 65 8.10 14.05 -2.72
C ILE A 65 9.06 12.87 -2.62
N SER A 66 9.20 12.31 -1.43
CA SER A 66 9.87 11.04 -1.18
C SER A 66 8.83 9.95 -0.88
N PRO A 67 9.16 8.67 -1.13
CA PRO A 67 8.33 7.56 -0.67
C PRO A 67 8.05 7.61 0.85
N PRO A 68 6.87 7.14 1.30
CA PRO A 68 5.86 6.45 0.49
C PRO A 68 4.99 7.38 -0.38
N ILE A 69 4.79 6.99 -1.64
CA ILE A 69 4.00 7.76 -2.62
C ILE A 69 2.70 7.01 -2.96
N TYR A 70 1.57 7.65 -2.68
CA TYR A 70 0.25 7.11 -2.98
C TYR A 70 -0.48 8.00 -3.99
N ARG A 71 -0.51 7.58 -5.26
CA ARG A 71 -1.23 8.30 -6.31
C ARG A 71 -2.74 8.06 -6.18
N ARG A 72 -3.54 9.11 -6.46
CA ARG A 72 -5.02 9.08 -6.44
C ARG A 72 -5.67 8.79 -5.08
N HIS A 73 -4.93 8.84 -3.98
CA HIS A 73 -5.48 8.54 -2.64
C HIS A 73 -6.60 9.50 -2.21
N SER A 74 -6.67 10.71 -2.78
CA SER A 74 -7.75 11.67 -2.54
C SER A 74 -9.12 11.17 -2.99
N TRP A 75 -9.18 10.22 -3.93
CA TRP A 75 -10.43 9.66 -4.46
C TRP A 75 -11.05 8.60 -3.55
N GLN A 76 -10.47 8.30 -2.38
CA GLN A 76 -10.96 7.24 -1.51
C GLN A 76 -12.45 7.36 -1.15
N LYS A 77 -12.98 8.59 -1.08
CA LYS A 77 -14.39 8.88 -0.75
C LYS A 77 -15.33 8.82 -1.96
N GLU A 78 -14.78 8.69 -3.16
CA GLU A 78 -15.55 8.63 -4.41
C GLU A 78 -15.99 7.20 -4.74
N PHE A 79 -15.48 6.20 -4.01
CA PHE A 79 -15.79 4.79 -4.20
C PHE A 79 -16.54 4.23 -2.99
N GLU A 80 -17.55 3.39 -3.24
CA GLU A 80 -18.22 2.63 -2.19
C GLU A 80 -17.41 1.38 -1.81
N GLU A 81 -16.58 0.90 -2.73
CA GLU A 81 -15.68 -0.25 -2.57
C GLU A 81 -14.61 -0.03 -1.53
N SER A 82 -13.97 -1.13 -1.11
CA SER A 82 -12.69 -1.05 -0.43
C SER A 82 -11.62 -0.55 -1.39
N VAL A 83 -10.67 0.24 -0.89
CA VAL A 83 -9.57 0.78 -1.69
C VAL A 83 -8.22 0.48 -1.04
N ILE A 84 -7.25 0.08 -1.86
CA ILE A 84 -5.85 -0.07 -1.48
C ILE A 84 -5.00 0.76 -2.42
N TYR A 85 -4.12 1.59 -1.86
CA TYR A 85 -3.06 2.29 -2.57
C TYR A 85 -1.74 1.74 -2.06
N TYR A 86 -0.84 1.31 -2.93
CA TYR A 86 0.47 0.81 -2.51
C TYR A 86 1.60 1.69 -3.02
N ASN A 87 2.58 1.92 -2.15
CA ASN A 87 3.85 2.51 -2.52
C ASN A 87 4.69 1.47 -3.26
N ASP A 88 5.60 1.93 -4.11
CA ASP A 88 6.62 1.07 -4.72
C ASP A 88 7.90 1.10 -3.89
N PRO A 89 8.25 0.02 -3.18
CA PRO A 89 9.44 -0.01 -2.34
C PRO A 89 10.75 0.02 -3.13
N THR A 90 10.71 -0.22 -4.44
CA THR A 90 11.88 -0.06 -5.32
C THR A 90 12.41 1.37 -5.32
N LEU A 91 11.53 2.36 -5.09
CA LEU A 91 11.89 3.78 -5.06
C LEU A 91 12.80 4.14 -3.87
N TYR A 92 12.92 3.28 -2.86
CA TYR A 92 13.89 3.46 -1.78
C TYR A 92 15.32 3.08 -2.18
N ASN A 93 15.52 2.39 -3.31
CA ASN A 93 16.83 1.90 -3.71
C ASN A 93 17.73 3.01 -4.28
N ASP A 94 17.16 4.04 -4.91
CA ASP A 94 17.89 5.19 -5.43
C ASP A 94 16.98 6.44 -5.44
N PRO A 95 17.40 7.56 -4.81
CA PRO A 95 16.62 8.79 -4.74
C PRO A 95 16.32 9.45 -6.10
N ASN A 96 17.01 9.05 -7.17
CA ASN A 96 16.79 9.55 -8.53
C ASN A 96 15.80 8.69 -9.33
N LEU A 97 15.35 7.55 -8.80
CA LEU A 97 14.37 6.71 -9.48
C LEU A 97 13.04 7.45 -9.59
N THR A 98 12.52 7.51 -10.81
CA THR A 98 11.21 8.08 -11.14
C THR A 98 10.11 7.01 -11.19
N LEU A 99 10.52 5.73 -11.27
CA LEU A 99 9.64 4.58 -11.43
C LEU A 99 10.41 3.28 -11.12
N GLY A 100 9.78 2.34 -10.41
CA GLY A 100 10.36 1.02 -10.15
C GLY A 100 9.46 -0.17 -10.47
N TRP A 101 8.13 0.02 -10.52
CA TRP A 101 7.11 -1.02 -10.73
C TRP A 101 7.31 -2.29 -9.88
N GLY A 102 7.84 -2.14 -8.67
CA GLY A 102 8.10 -3.26 -7.78
C GLY A 102 9.17 -4.23 -8.29
N VAL A 103 10.05 -3.82 -9.23
CA VAL A 103 11.19 -4.65 -9.69
C VAL A 103 12.11 -5.04 -8.53
N GLY A 104 12.27 -4.16 -7.54
CA GLY A 104 13.04 -4.44 -6.34
C GLY A 104 14.55 -4.45 -6.57
N LYS A 105 15.22 -5.50 -6.10
CA LYS A 105 16.67 -5.71 -6.19
C LYS A 105 16.97 -6.94 -7.03
N ASN A 106 18.24 -7.13 -7.42
CA ASN A 106 18.65 -8.26 -8.25
C ASN A 106 18.22 -9.63 -7.69
N GLU A 107 18.19 -9.75 -6.36
CA GLU A 107 17.88 -10.99 -5.65
C GLU A 107 16.42 -11.09 -5.19
N GLU A 108 15.67 -9.99 -5.22
CA GLU A 108 14.32 -9.92 -4.63
C GLU A 108 13.38 -9.05 -5.47
N TRP A 109 12.38 -9.73 -6.07
CA TRP A 109 11.31 -9.06 -6.79
C TRP A 109 10.19 -8.67 -5.81
N TYR A 110 9.90 -7.38 -5.71
CA TYR A 110 8.94 -6.86 -4.74
C TYR A 110 7.48 -6.99 -5.18
N LEU A 111 7.20 -7.04 -6.48
CA LEU A 111 5.84 -7.12 -7.00
C LEU A 111 5.08 -8.39 -6.57
N PRO A 112 5.69 -9.60 -6.58
CA PRO A 112 5.06 -10.80 -6.02
C PRO A 112 4.68 -10.63 -4.54
N VAL A 113 5.54 -10.00 -3.74
CA VAL A 113 5.28 -9.76 -2.31
C VAL A 113 4.12 -8.77 -2.12
N ILE A 114 4.08 -7.69 -2.90
CA ILE A 114 2.94 -6.75 -2.93
C ILE A 114 1.65 -7.50 -3.28
N ALA A 115 1.68 -8.38 -4.29
CA ALA A 115 0.52 -9.16 -4.71
C ALA A 115 0.06 -10.14 -3.61
N ASP A 116 0.99 -10.76 -2.89
CA ASP A 116 0.68 -11.66 -1.77
C ASP A 116 0.04 -10.90 -0.59
N ILE A 117 0.55 -9.71 -0.26
CA ILE A 117 -0.04 -8.83 0.77
C ILE A 117 -1.46 -8.44 0.37
N ILE A 118 -1.66 -7.98 -0.88
CA ILE A 118 -2.99 -7.63 -1.39
C ILE A 118 -3.92 -8.84 -1.36
N ARG A 119 -3.43 -10.04 -1.70
CA ARG A 119 -4.22 -11.27 -1.63
C ARG A 119 -4.64 -11.62 -0.20
N ILE A 120 -3.76 -11.42 0.78
CA ILE A 120 -4.09 -11.61 2.20
C ILE A 120 -5.20 -10.63 2.60
N LEU A 121 -5.03 -9.34 2.28
CA LEU A 121 -6.02 -8.30 2.59
C LEU A 121 -7.37 -8.57 1.90
N ALA A 122 -7.38 -8.97 0.63
CA ALA A 122 -8.60 -9.26 -0.13
C ALA A 122 -9.39 -10.47 0.40
N LYS A 123 -8.74 -11.39 1.12
CA LYS A 123 -9.37 -12.58 1.72
C LYS A 123 -9.86 -12.36 3.14
N LYS A 124 -9.58 -11.20 3.75
CA LYS A 124 -10.10 -10.89 5.08
C LYS A 124 -11.62 -10.76 4.98
N GLU A 125 -12.31 -11.58 5.77
CA GLU A 125 -13.73 -11.38 6.00
C GLU A 125 -13.90 -10.23 6.99
N TRP A 126 -14.60 -9.18 6.57
CA TRP A 126 -14.85 -7.98 7.36
C TRP A 126 -16.21 -8.14 8.09
N TYR A 127 -16.27 -8.99 9.12
CA TYR A 127 -17.47 -9.19 9.93
C TYR A 127 -17.15 -9.21 11.42
#